data_AF-A0A430S3J1-F1
#
_entry.id   AF-A0A430S3J1-F1
#
_cell.length_a   1.000
_cell.length_b   1.000
_cell.length_c   1.000
_cell.angle_alpha   90.00
_cell.angle_beta   90.00
_cell.angle_gamma   90.00
#
_symmetry.space_group_name_H-M   'P 1'
#
loop_
_entity.id
_entity.type
_entity.pdbx_description
1 polymer ?
#
loop_
_entity_poly.entity_id
_entity_poly.type
_entity_poly.pdbx_seq_one_letter_code
_entity_poly.pdbx_strand_id
1 'polypeptide(L)' 'MGGPRIRWKLRAVLDQEGLSAYGLTQLLAGKVAPNTVYSFARGEKKRPDLEALAWVIWGLRKLTGKPYGVQDLLEYEEE' A
#
# COMPACT_ATOMS: atom_id res chain seq x y z
N MET A 1 -6.24 23.12 14.68
CA MET A 1 -5.73 22.06 15.56
C MET A 1 -5.72 20.80 14.73
N GLY A 2 -4.53 20.28 14.40
CA GLY A 2 -4.42 18.96 13.80
C GLY A 2 -4.90 17.91 14.81
N GLY A 3 -5.45 16.82 14.29
CA GLY A 3 -5.78 15.65 15.09
C GLY A 3 -4.99 14.45 14.57
N PRO A 4 -4.97 13.32 15.30
CA PRO A 4 -4.26 12.13 14.85
C PRO A 4 -4.79 11.67 13.48
N ARG A 5 -3.88 11.32 12.57
CA ARG A 5 -4.23 10.75 11.26
C ARG A 5 -3.29 9.63 10.86
N ILE A 6 -3.80 8.75 10.00
CA ILE A 6 -3.00 7.73 9.32
C ILE A 6 -2.89 8.08 7.84
N ARG A 7 -1.67 8.09 7.31
CA ARG A 7 -1.36 8.37 5.90
C ARG A 7 -0.85 7.11 5.20
N TRP A 8 -1.21 6.97 3.92
CA TRP A 8 -0.67 5.92 3.07
C TRP A 8 0.71 6.26 2.53
N LYS A 9 1.59 5.27 2.51
CA LYS A 9 2.96 5.36 1.96
C LYS A 9 3.19 4.50 0.72
N LEU A 10 2.16 3.78 0.23
CA LEU A 10 2.34 2.81 -0.87
C LEU A 10 2.96 3.43 -2.14
N ARG A 11 2.60 4.66 -2.53
CA ARG A 11 3.27 5.34 -3.65
C ARG A 11 4.77 5.47 -3.43
N ALA A 12 5.17 6.03 -2.29
CA ALA A 12 6.58 6.24 -1.97
C ALA A 12 7.35 4.92 -1.95
N VAL A 13 6.75 3.86 -1.40
CA VAL A 13 7.34 2.50 -1.41
C VAL A 13 7.53 1.97 -2.83
N LEU A 14 6.51 2.09 -3.68
CA LEU A 14 6.60 1.66 -5.08
C LEU A 14 7.69 2.42 -5.83
N ASP A 15 7.76 3.74 -5.66
CA ASP A 15 8.74 4.59 -6.33
C ASP A 15 10.17 4.25 -5.86
N GLN A 16 10.37 4.02 -4.55
CA GLN A 16 11.66 3.61 -3.98
C GLN A 16 12.17 2.27 -4.53
N GLU A 17 11.26 1.34 -4.80
CA GLU A 17 11.59 0.01 -5.32
C GLU A 17 11.62 -0.05 -6.87
N GLY A 18 11.36 1.07 -7.55
CA GLY A 18 11.27 1.10 -9.02
C GLY A 18 10.09 0.28 -9.57
N LEU A 19 9.02 0.11 -8.78
CA LEU A 19 7.84 -0.66 -9.13
C LEU A 19 6.69 0.24 -9.58
N SER A 20 5.83 -0.29 -10.46
CA SER A 20 4.58 0.38 -10.82
C SER A 20 3.38 -0.20 -10.07
N ALA A 21 2.39 0.64 -9.77
CA ALA A 21 1.11 0.19 -9.20
C ALA A 21 0.39 -0.79 -10.14
N TYR A 22 0.60 -0.66 -11.45
CA TYR A 22 0.10 -1.60 -12.45
C TYR A 22 0.73 -2.99 -12.29
N GLY A 23 2.06 -3.07 -12.17
CA GLY A 23 2.75 -4.35 -11.96
C GLY A 23 2.30 -5.06 -10.69
N LEU A 24 2.13 -4.31 -9.60
CA LEU A 24 1.56 -4.84 -8.37
C LEU A 24 0.11 -5.31 -8.57
N THR A 25 -0.71 -4.57 -9.31
CA THR A 25 -2.09 -4.96 -9.63
C THR A 25 -2.16 -6.27 -10.41
N GLN A 26 -1.29 -6.44 -11.42
CA GLN A 26 -1.23 -7.68 -12.21
C GLN A 26 -0.87 -8.88 -11.33
N LEU A 27 0.10 -8.70 -10.42
CA LEU A 27 0.48 -9.75 -9.48
C LEU A 27 -0.68 -10.13 -8.54
N LEU A 28 -1.51 -9.18 -8.14
CA LEU A 28 -2.62 -9.37 -7.20
C LEU A 28 -3.95 -9.69 -7.88
N ALA A 29 -3.95 -10.01 -9.17
CA ALA A 29 -5.16 -10.33 -9.92
C ALA A 29 -5.98 -11.44 -9.23
N GLY A 30 -7.28 -11.19 -9.06
CA GLY A 30 -8.19 -12.11 -8.36
C GLY A 30 -7.97 -12.22 -6.84
N LYS A 31 -7.14 -11.36 -6.24
CA LYS A 31 -6.96 -11.22 -4.79
C LYS A 31 -7.34 -9.83 -4.31
N VAL A 32 -6.95 -8.81 -5.05
CA VAL A 32 -7.27 -7.41 -4.75
C VAL A 32 -7.84 -6.75 -6.00
N ALA A 33 -8.96 -6.04 -5.84
CA ALA A 33 -9.52 -5.26 -6.94
C ALA A 33 -8.52 -4.16 -7.39
N PRO A 34 -8.31 -3.96 -8.70
CA PRO A 34 -7.37 -2.96 -9.22
C PRO A 34 -7.56 -1.57 -8.60
N ASN A 35 -8.81 -1.11 -8.50
CA ASN A 35 -9.14 0.19 -7.93
C ASN A 35 -8.70 0.33 -6.47
N THR A 36 -8.67 -0.76 -5.70
CA THR A 36 -8.16 -0.75 -4.32
C THR A 36 -6.65 -0.49 -4.30
N VAL A 37 -5.88 -1.18 -5.15
CA VAL A 37 -4.42 -0.98 -5.26
C VAL A 37 -4.12 0.47 -5.66
N TYR A 38 -4.82 1.00 -6.66
CA TYR A 38 -4.65 2.40 -7.06
C TYR A 38 -5.09 3.39 -5.98
N SER A 39 -6.18 3.12 -5.24
CA SER A 39 -6.62 4.00 -4.15
C SER A 39 -5.61 4.04 -3.00
N PHE A 40 -4.95 2.93 -2.70
CA PHE A 40 -3.87 2.87 -1.71
C PHE A 40 -2.65 3.65 -2.19
N ALA A 41 -2.26 3.47 -3.47
CA ALA A 41 -1.15 4.22 -4.04
C ALA A 41 -1.41 5.73 -4.06
N ARG A 42 -2.65 6.16 -4.36
CA ARG A 42 -3.02 7.59 -4.31
C ARG A 42 -3.26 8.14 -2.91
N GLY A 43 -3.33 7.28 -1.89
CA GLY A 43 -3.63 7.68 -0.52
C GLY A 43 -5.06 8.17 -0.29
N GLU A 44 -5.99 7.88 -1.19
CA GLU A 44 -7.38 8.36 -1.14
C GLU A 44 -8.27 7.52 -0.21
N LYS A 45 -7.85 6.29 0.11
CA LYS A 45 -8.66 5.38 0.91
C LYS A 45 -8.62 5.76 2.39
N LYS A 46 -9.75 6.19 2.96
CA LYS A 46 -9.85 6.53 4.39
C LYS A 46 -9.97 5.31 5.32
N ARG A 47 -10.48 4.18 4.82
CA ARG A 47 -10.68 2.93 5.58
C ARG A 47 -9.84 1.83 4.94
N PRO A 48 -8.76 1.36 5.59
CA PRO A 48 -7.98 0.25 5.08
C PRO A 48 -8.81 -1.04 5.16
N ASP A 49 -8.88 -1.74 4.04
CA ASP A 49 -9.31 -3.14 4.02
C ASP A 49 -8.09 -3.98 4.43
N LEU A 50 -8.20 -4.72 5.54
CA LEU A 50 -7.08 -5.45 6.12
C LEU A 50 -6.63 -6.62 5.24
N GLU A 51 -7.55 -7.27 4.53
CA GLU A 51 -7.22 -8.37 3.62
C GLU A 51 -6.47 -7.85 2.40
N ALA A 52 -6.96 -6.76 1.80
CA ALA A 52 -6.26 -6.11 0.68
C ALA A 52 -4.89 -5.58 1.10
N LEU A 53 -4.77 -5.02 2.31
CA LEU A 53 -3.49 -4.59 2.85
C LEU A 53 -2.50 -5.75 3.01
N ALA A 54 -2.96 -6.90 3.54
CA ALA A 54 -2.15 -8.09 3.67
C ALA A 54 -1.65 -8.61 2.31
N TRP A 55 -2.53 -8.65 1.31
CA TRP A 55 -2.15 -9.03 -0.06
C TRP A 55 -1.15 -8.07 -0.70
N VAL A 56 -1.30 -6.77 -0.47
CA VAL A 56 -0.34 -5.77 -0.95
C VAL A 56 1.03 -5.96 -0.29
N ILE A 57 1.08 -6.18 1.02
CA ILE A 57 2.33 -6.50 1.74
C ILE A 57 2.97 -7.77 1.17
N TRP A 58 2.19 -8.83 0.99
CA TRP A 58 2.67 -10.07 0.39
C TRP A 58 3.22 -9.85 -1.03
N GLY A 59 2.52 -9.05 -1.86
CA GLY A 59 2.95 -8.73 -3.22
C GLY A 59 4.28 -7.98 -3.25
N LEU A 60 4.45 -7.00 -2.36
CA LEU A 60 5.72 -6.27 -2.21
C LEU A 60 6.85 -7.18 -1.77
N ARG A 61 6.62 -8.07 -0.80
CA ARG A 61 7.61 -9.08 -0.39
C ARG A 61 8.02 -9.98 -1.55
N LYS A 62 7.05 -10.43 -2.37
CA LYS A 62 7.32 -11.28 -3.53
C LYS A 62 8.14 -10.56 -4.61
N LEU A 63 7.82 -9.29 -4.89
CA LEU A 63 8.47 -8.51 -5.95
C LEU A 63 9.88 -8.05 -5.57
N THR A 64 10.12 -7.76 -4.29
CA THR A 64 11.36 -7.13 -3.83
C THR A 64 12.28 -8.07 -3.05
N GLY A 65 11.75 -9.18 -2.52
CA GLY A 65 12.46 -10.05 -1.58
C GLY A 65 12.64 -9.45 -0.18
N LYS A 66 12.10 -8.25 0.10
CA LYS A 66 12.30 -7.53 1.37
C LYS A 66 11.16 -7.75 2.36
N PRO A 67 11.39 -7.71 3.68
CA PRO A 67 10.41 -8.08 4.70
C PRO A 67 9.42 -6.95 5.04
N TYR A 68 8.64 -6.47 4.07
CA TYR A 68 7.64 -5.40 4.27
C TYR A 68 6.59 -5.73 5.33
N GLY A 69 6.14 -4.74 6.11
CA GLY A 69 5.09 -4.82 7.12
C GLY A 69 4.08 -3.66 7.02
N VAL A 70 3.18 -3.58 8.01
CA VAL A 70 2.09 -2.59 8.03
C VAL A 70 2.62 -1.16 8.10
N GLN A 71 3.60 -0.89 8.96
CA GLN A 71 4.21 0.44 9.15
C GLN A 71 4.99 0.96 7.93
N ASP A 72 5.33 0.08 6.98
CA ASP A 72 5.96 0.51 5.73
C ASP A 72 4.94 1.15 4.78
N LEU A 73 3.66 0.76 4.92
CA LEU A 73 2.56 1.24 4.09
C LEU A 73 1.69 2.29 4.75
N LEU A 74 1.74 2.41 6.08
CA LEU A 74 0.96 3.34 6.86
C LEU A 74 1.86 4.14 7.79
N GLU A 75 1.56 5.43 7.92
CA GLU A 75 2.25 6.36 8.81
C GLU A 75 1.27 7.01 9.76
N TYR A 76 1.62 7.03 11.04
CA TYR A 76 0.91 7.82 12.03
C TYR A 76 1.48 9.23 12.07
N GLU A 77 0.59 10.22 12.04
CA GLU A 77 0.93 11.63 12.14
C GLU A 77 0.03 12.29 13.17
N GLU A 78 0.62 13.12 14.03
CA GLU A 78 -0.05 13.91 15.05
C GLU A 78 0.60 15.31 15.08
N GLU A 79 -0.22 16.35 14.94
CA GLU A 79 0.17 17.78 14.98
C GLU A 79 -0.31 18.42 16.29
#